data_AF-A0A218QB26-F1
#
_entry.id   AF-A0A218QB26-F1
#
_cell.length_a   1.000
_cell.length_b   1.000
_cell.length_c   1.000
_cell.angle_alpha   90.00
_cell.angle_beta   90.00
_cell.angle_gamma   90.00
#
_symmetry.space_group_name_H-M   'P 1'
#
loop_
_entity.id
_entity.type
_entity.pdbx_description
1 polymer ?
#
loop_
_entity_poly.entity_id
_entity_poly.type
_entity_poly.pdbx_seq_one_letter_code
_entity_poly.pdbx_strand_id
1 'polypeptide(L)'
;MAVLITLKKVREAKGISQNDLARITGYSVQNIQKIEQGRVSSLTLDAFDRFCKALDCLPGDLLVYTPDDDGSKETISQEQTKANITVNAKQTTNSSGRKKSVGLVLKFEKKTA
;
A
#
# COMPACT_ATOMS: atom_id res chain seq x y z
N MET A 1 -1.20 -19.54 5.83
CA MET A 1 -0.17 -18.74 6.54
C MET A 1 -0.85 -17.46 6.97
N ALA A 2 -1.11 -17.33 8.27
CA ALA A 2 -2.05 -16.31 8.73
C ALA A 2 -1.45 -14.91 8.92
N VAL A 3 -0.12 -14.76 8.82
CA VAL A 3 0.58 -13.47 9.01
C VAL A 3 1.54 -13.23 7.85
N LEU A 4 1.45 -12.06 7.22
CA LEU A 4 2.27 -11.60 6.11
C LEU A 4 3.11 -10.39 6.50
N ILE A 5 4.28 -10.25 5.88
CA ILE A 5 5.17 -9.09 6.04
C ILE A 5 4.97 -8.14 4.86
N THR A 6 4.62 -6.88 5.12
CA THR A 6 4.27 -5.88 4.09
C THR A 6 5.35 -4.82 3.89
N LEU A 7 6.63 -5.23 3.95
CA LEU A 7 7.79 -4.34 3.81
C LEU A 7 7.75 -3.48 2.53
N LYS A 8 7.31 -4.06 1.40
CA LYS A 8 7.22 -3.35 0.12
C LYS A 8 6.32 -2.12 0.21
N LYS A 9 5.13 -2.30 0.78
CA LYS A 9 4.12 -1.24 0.92
C LYS A 9 4.66 -0.09 1.77
N VAL A 10 5.28 -0.40 2.91
CA VAL A 10 5.83 0.62 3.82
C VAL A 10 7.02 1.34 3.17
N ARG A 11 7.92 0.60 2.51
CA ARG A 11 9.07 1.19 1.82
C ARG A 11 8.64 2.14 0.68
N GLU A 12 7.68 1.73 -0.14
CA GLU A 12 7.15 2.53 -1.24
C GLU A 12 6.43 3.79 -0.73
N ALA A 13 5.66 3.67 0.35
CA ALA A 13 5.02 4.82 0.99
C ALA A 13 6.03 5.87 1.50
N LYS A 14 7.25 5.44 1.85
CA LYS A 14 8.34 6.32 2.28
C LYS A 14 9.21 6.82 1.12
N GLY A 15 8.96 6.37 -0.13
CA GLY A 15 9.72 6.79 -1.31
C GLY A 15 11.17 6.29 -1.36
N ILE A 16 11.50 5.24 -0.60
CA ILE A 16 12.87 4.71 -0.48
C ILE A 16 13.07 3.57 -1.49
N SER A 17 14.19 3.57 -2.23
CA SER A 17 14.50 2.47 -3.15
C SER A 17 14.97 1.21 -2.39
N GLN A 18 14.87 0.03 -2.99
CA GLN A 18 15.41 -1.19 -2.38
C GLN A 18 16.93 -1.09 -2.13
N ASN A 19 17.66 -0.40 -3.02
CA ASN A 19 19.09 -0.16 -2.89
C ASN A 19 19.41 0.75 -1.71
N ASP A 20 18.63 1.81 -1.52
CA ASP A 20 18.83 2.74 -0.41
C ASP A 20 18.47 2.08 0.92
N LEU A 21 17.36 1.32 0.95
CA LEU A 21 17.01 0.55 2.14
C LEU A 21 18.11 -0.45 2.50
N ALA A 22 18.68 -1.17 1.52
CA ALA A 22 19.81 -2.07 1.72
C ALA A 22 21.02 -1.36 2.34
N ARG A 23 21.36 -0.16 1.86
CA ARG A 23 22.47 0.65 2.39
C ARG A 23 22.20 1.10 3.83
N ILE A 24 21.00 1.58 4.12
CA ILE A 24 20.64 2.08 5.46
C ILE A 24 20.56 0.94 6.47
N THR A 25 19.93 -0.18 6.10
CA THR A 25 19.70 -1.29 7.02
C THR A 25 20.85 -2.28 7.07
N GLY A 26 21.83 -2.21 6.16
CA GLY A 26 22.93 -3.17 6.07
C GLY A 26 22.50 -4.58 5.65
N TYR A 27 21.35 -4.71 4.97
CA TYR A 27 20.91 -5.96 4.37
C TYR A 27 21.25 -5.98 2.87
N SER A 28 21.37 -7.17 2.28
CA SER A 28 21.48 -7.25 0.83
C SER A 28 20.14 -6.93 0.17
N VAL A 29 20.19 -6.35 -1.04
CA VAL A 29 18.99 -6.09 -1.86
C VAL A 29 18.21 -7.37 -2.10
N GLN A 30 18.90 -8.49 -2.31
CA GLN A 30 18.29 -9.80 -2.49
C GLN A 30 17.53 -10.27 -1.24
N ASN A 31 18.03 -9.97 -0.04
CA ASN A 31 17.31 -10.29 1.20
C ASN A 31 16.03 -9.47 1.31
N ILE A 32 16.11 -8.16 1.04
CA ILE A 32 14.93 -7.28 1.02
C ILE A 32 13.89 -7.79 0.02
N GLN A 33 14.30 -8.17 -1.19
CA GLN A 33 13.39 -8.74 -2.20
C GLN A 33 12.72 -10.04 -1.72
N LYS A 34 13.47 -10.93 -1.06
CA LYS A 34 12.88 -12.16 -0.48
C LYS A 34 11.84 -11.84 0.58
N ILE A 35 12.09 -10.85 1.43
CA ILE A 35 11.14 -10.39 2.45
C ILE A 35 9.89 -9.82 1.78
N GLU A 36 10.05 -8.93 0.79
CA GLU A 36 8.93 -8.32 0.07
C GLU A 36 8.06 -9.32 -0.70
N GLN A 37 8.65 -10.44 -1.14
CA GLN A 37 7.96 -11.51 -1.86
C GLN A 37 7.33 -12.55 -0.91
N GLY A 38 7.45 -12.37 0.41
CA GLY A 38 6.95 -13.34 1.40
C GLY A 38 7.70 -14.67 1.38
N ARG A 39 8.94 -14.70 0.85
CA ARG A 39 9.77 -15.91 0.77
C ARG A 39 10.58 -16.16 2.05
N VAL A 40 10.32 -15.39 3.10
CA VAL A 40 10.91 -15.55 4.44
C VAL A 40 9.84 -16.02 5.41
N SER A 41 10.20 -16.91 6.32
CA SER A 41 9.28 -17.43 7.34
C SER A 41 9.20 -16.55 8.59
N SER A 42 10.22 -15.72 8.84
CA SER A 42 10.31 -14.89 10.04
C SER A 42 11.27 -13.71 9.84
N LEU A 43 11.12 -12.70 10.70
CA LEU A 43 12.07 -11.62 10.92
C LEU A 43 12.49 -11.62 12.39
N THR A 44 13.76 -11.35 12.64
CA THR A 44 14.27 -11.16 14.00
C THR A 44 13.86 -9.79 14.54
N LEU A 45 13.91 -9.60 15.86
CA LEU A 45 13.67 -8.28 16.46
C LEU A 45 14.69 -7.24 15.99
N ASP A 46 15.95 -7.64 15.76
CA ASP A 46 16.96 -6.78 15.14
C ASP A 46 16.55 -6.33 13.73
N ALA A 47 15.98 -7.23 12.92
CA ALA A 47 15.47 -6.87 11.61
C ALA A 47 14.35 -5.82 11.74
N PHE A 48 13.40 -6.01 12.65
CA PHE A 48 12.36 -5.02 12.92
C PHE A 48 12.95 -3.68 13.35
N ASP A 49 13.88 -3.65 14.30
CA ASP A 49 14.52 -2.42 14.76
C ASP A 49 15.18 -1.65 13.61
N ARG A 50 15.95 -2.35 12.76
CA ARG A 50 16.66 -1.74 11.63
C ARG A 50 15.70 -1.23 10.57
N PHE A 51 14.68 -1.99 10.21
CA PHE A 51 13.68 -1.54 9.22
C PHE A 51 12.82 -0.40 9.76
N CYS A 52 12.39 -0.47 11.02
CA CYS A 52 11.57 0.58 11.65
C CYS A 52 12.34 1.90 11.76
N LYS A 53 13.63 1.86 12.13
CA LYS A 53 14.51 3.05 12.14
C LYS A 53 14.71 3.64 10.74
N ALA A 54 14.93 2.79 9.74
CA ALA A 54 15.17 3.24 8.36
C ALA A 54 13.93 3.82 7.69
N LEU A 55 12.75 3.27 8.00
CA LEU A 55 11.49 3.64 7.38
C LEU A 55 10.65 4.58 8.24
N ASP A 56 11.06 4.88 9.48
CA ASP A 56 10.28 5.65 10.44
C ASP A 56 8.85 5.10 10.57
N CYS A 57 8.76 3.82 10.94
CA CYS A 57 7.49 3.09 11.08
C CYS A 57 7.48 2.23 12.34
N LEU A 58 6.30 1.72 12.69
CA LEU A 58 6.13 0.77 13.79
C LEU A 58 6.19 -0.69 13.26
N PRO A 59 6.55 -1.67 14.12
CA PRO A 59 6.52 -3.08 13.73
C PRO A 59 5.15 -3.56 13.26
N GLY A 60 4.07 -3.00 13.82
CA GLY A 60 2.69 -3.28 13.42
C GLY A 60 2.39 -2.84 11.99
N ASP A 61 3.10 -1.83 11.47
CA ASP A 61 2.92 -1.37 10.08
C ASP A 61 3.48 -2.38 9.07
N LEU A 62 4.42 -3.22 9.50
CA LEU A 62 5.07 -4.24 8.67
C LEU A 62 4.34 -5.59 8.72
N LEU A 63 3.39 -5.78 9.62
CA LEU A 63 2.72 -7.06 9.88
C LEU A 63 1.23 -6.98 9.57
N VAL A 64 0.73 -7.93 8.77
CA VAL A 64 -0.70 -8.04 8.48
C VAL A 64 -1.15 -9.46 8.77
N TYR A 65 -2.20 -9.60 9.58
CA TYR A 65 -2.90 -10.87 9.72
C TYR A 65 -3.89 -11.03 8.56
N THR A 66 -3.77 -12.13 7.82
CA THR A 66 -4.71 -12.54 6.77
C THR A 66 -5.17 -13.95 7.13
N PRO A 67 -6.39 -14.13 7.65
CA PRO A 67 -6.91 -15.47 7.90
C PRO A 67 -6.89 -16.26 6.58
N ASP A 68 -6.54 -17.54 6.65
CA ASP A 68 -6.54 -18.41 5.47
C ASP A 68 -7.99 -18.52 4.96
N ASP A 69 -8.32 -17.76 3.91
CA ASP A 69 -9.51 -17.98 3.10
C ASP A 69 -9.15 -19.13 2.14
N ASP A 70 -9.89 -20.22 2.27
CA ASP A 70 -9.74 -21.47 1.56
C ASP A 70 -9.97 -21.31 0.05
N GLY A 71 -9.03 -20.69 -0.68
CA GLY A 71 -9.08 -20.74 -2.14
C GLY A 71 -8.35 -19.69 -2.97
N SER A 72 -7.67 -18.69 -2.41
CA SER A 72 -7.00 -17.68 -3.25
C SER A 72 -5.57 -17.40 -2.81
N LYS A 73 -4.63 -18.22 -3.29
CA LYS A 73 -3.23 -17.78 -3.42
C LYS A 73 -3.17 -16.75 -4.56
N GLU A 74 -3.64 -15.53 -4.31
CA GLU A 74 -3.31 -14.41 -5.17
C GLU A 74 -1.81 -14.11 -5.00
N THR A 75 -1.04 -14.68 -5.92
CA THR A 75 0.29 -14.15 -6.22
C THR A 75 0.07 -12.72 -6.66
N ILE A 76 0.49 -11.74 -5.85
CA ILE A 76 0.56 -10.33 -6.26
C ILE A 76 1.66 -10.22 -7.32
N SER A 77 1.34 -10.69 -8.53
CA SER A 77 2.04 -10.38 -9.75
C SER A 77 1.70 -8.94 -10.12
N GLN A 78 2.74 -8.22 -10.52
CA GLN A 78 2.75 -6.80 -10.80
C GLN A 78 1.91 -6.47 -12.05
N GLU A 79 0.58 -6.32 -11.96
CA GLU A 79 -0.19 -5.72 -13.06
C GLU A 79 -1.60 -5.26 -12.66
N GLN A 80 -1.74 -4.14 -11.94
CA GLN A 80 -2.93 -3.26 -12.05
C GLN A 80 -2.54 -1.79 -11.90
N THR A 81 -1.55 -1.38 -12.68
CA THR A 81 -1.41 0.02 -13.10
C THR A 81 -2.49 0.29 -14.14
N LYS A 82 -3.58 0.96 -13.75
CA LYS A 82 -4.50 1.82 -14.55
C LYS A 82 -5.91 1.83 -13.93
N ALA A 83 -6.07 2.47 -12.78
CA ALA A 83 -7.34 3.10 -12.48
C ALA A 83 -7.36 4.45 -13.20
N ASN A 84 -8.09 4.52 -14.31
CA ASN A 84 -8.44 5.76 -14.98
C ASN A 84 -9.13 6.70 -13.98
N ILE A 85 -8.40 7.69 -13.47
CA ILE A 85 -9.02 8.89 -12.92
C ILE A 85 -9.44 9.74 -14.14
N THR A 86 -10.62 9.46 -14.69
CA THR A 86 -11.27 10.39 -15.61
C THR A 86 -11.94 11.48 -14.75
N VAL A 87 -11.21 12.56 -14.53
CA VAL A 87 -11.79 13.79 -13.97
C VAL A 87 -12.68 14.39 -15.05
N ASN A 88 -13.97 14.08 -15.03
CA ASN A 88 -14.93 14.77 -15.86
C ASN A 88 -15.18 16.15 -15.22
N ALA A 89 -14.29 17.10 -15.49
CA ALA A 89 -14.49 18.50 -15.16
C ALA A 89 -15.60 19.05 -16.08
N LYS A 90 -16.86 18.81 -15.69
CA LYS A 90 -17.99 19.48 -16.31
C LYS A 90 -18.02 20.93 -15.82
N GLN A 91 -17.22 21.78 -16.47
CA GLN A 91 -17.45 23.22 -16.42
C GLN A 91 -18.83 23.47 -17.02
N THR A 92 -19.83 23.67 -16.16
CA THR A 92 -21.05 24.36 -16.56
C THR A 92 -20.88 25.81 -16.15
N THR A 93 -20.66 26.67 -17.14
CA THR A 93 -20.78 28.11 -16.96
C THR A 93 -22.26 28.44 -16.87
N ASN A 94 -22.68 29.01 -15.75
CA ASN A 94 -23.90 29.80 -15.66
C ASN A 94 -23.50 31.28 -15.77
N SER A 95 -24.29 32.04 -16.54
CA SER A 95 -24.02 33.39 -17.04
C SER A 95 -24.05 34.51 -15.99
N SER A 96 -23.83 34.21 -14.71
CA SER A 96 -23.73 35.24 -13.68
C SER A 96 -22.86 34.75 -12.53
N GLY A 97 -21.63 35.24 -12.49
CA GLY A 97 -20.58 34.77 -11.59
C GLY A 97 -20.94 34.90 -10.11
N ARG A 98 -21.13 33.77 -9.43
CA ARG A 98 -20.90 33.60 -7.98
C ARG A 98 -20.76 32.11 -7.63
N LYS A 99 -19.59 31.68 -7.14
CA LYS A 99 -19.35 30.29 -6.70
C LYS A 99 -20.19 30.00 -5.45
N LYS A 100 -21.12 29.03 -5.50
CA LYS A 100 -21.78 28.48 -4.32
C LYS A 100 -21.12 27.16 -3.93
N SER A 101 -20.65 27.07 -2.70
CA SER A 101 -20.37 25.79 -2.02
C SER A 101 -21.69 25.03 -1.88
N VAL A 102 -21.76 23.80 -2.39
CA VAL A 102 -22.92 22.92 -2.17
C VAL A 102 -22.40 21.58 -1.67
N GLY A 103 -22.95 21.17 -0.53
CA GLY A 103 -22.53 20.03 0.26
C GLY A 103 -22.59 18.69 -0.47
N LEU A 104 -21.79 17.77 0.04
CA LEU A 104 -21.68 16.39 -0.41
C LEU A 104 -23.02 15.66 -0.16
N VAL A 105 -23.81 15.50 -1.23
CA VAL A 105 -24.98 14.61 -1.20
C VAL A 105 -24.51 13.22 -1.66
N LEU A 106 -24.35 12.29 -0.71
CA LEU A 106 -24.10 10.88 -1.01
C LEU A 106 -25.42 10.23 -1.46
N LYS A 107 -25.54 9.97 -2.76
CA LYS A 107 -26.63 9.15 -3.31
C LYS A 107 -26.23 7.67 -3.23
N PHE A 108 -26.85 6.94 -2.30
CA PHE A 108 -26.81 5.47 -2.29
C PHE A 108 -27.80 4.95 -3.33
N GLU A 109 -27.30 4.44 -4.46
CA GLU A 109 -28.13 3.62 -5.35
C GLU A 109 -28.29 2.22 -4.73
N LYS A 110 -29.54 1.91 -4.36
CA LYS A 110 -29.95 0.58 -3.92
C LYS A 110 -29.83 -0.38 -5.10
N LYS A 111 -28.93 -1.35 -5.03
CA LYS A 111 -28.95 -2.50 -5.93
C LYS A 111 -30.00 -3.48 -5.41
N THR A 112 -31.13 -3.55 -6.09
CA THR A 112 -32.19 -4.55 -5.84
C THR A 112 -31.72 -5.95 -6.21
N ALA A 113 -32.12 -6.89 -5.35
CA ALA A 113 -32.17 -8.36 -5.39
C ALA A 113 -31.46 -9.08 -6.55
#